data_AF-A0A2E7E3M1-F1
#
_entry.id   AF-A0A2E7E3M1-F1
#
_cell.length_a   1.000
_cell.length_b   1.000
_cell.length_c   1.000
_cell.angle_alpha   90.00
_cell.angle_beta   90.00
_cell.angle_gamma   90.00
#
_symmetry.space_group_name_H-M   'P 1'
#
loop_
_entity.id
_entity.type
_entity.pdbx_description
1 polymer ?
#
loop_
_entity_poly.entity_id
_entity_poly.type
_entity_poly.pdbx_seq_one_letter_code
_entity_poly.pdbx_strand_id
1 'polypeptide(L)'
;MSTHCNSQLTHEHLRNLEQLAQLKLDENEHEQCFKSLQQILKMFELLDSVDTTSIDHLSIQPQCSIESLRPDTSSTQDHTPTLQQCCPHFNETTQHILVPQVIDSTSDEG
;
A
#
# COMPACT_ATOMS: atom_id res chain seq x y z
N MET A 1 21.53 -21.84 -7.62
CA MET A 1 21.31 -22.16 -6.20
C MET A 1 19.97 -21.57 -5.83
N SER A 2 18.91 -22.37 -5.90
CA SER A 2 17.55 -21.91 -5.60
C SER A 2 17.43 -21.70 -4.09
N THR A 3 17.34 -20.44 -3.68
CA THR A 3 16.87 -20.08 -2.35
C THR A 3 15.40 -20.47 -2.28
N HIS A 4 15.12 -21.67 -1.75
CA HIS A 4 13.79 -21.97 -1.24
C HIS A 4 13.45 -20.88 -0.22
N CYS A 5 12.54 -19.97 -0.58
CA CYS A 5 11.93 -19.10 0.39
C CYS A 5 11.04 -20.01 1.23
N ASN A 6 11.56 -20.48 2.36
CA ASN A 6 10.74 -21.15 3.35
C ASN A 6 9.87 -20.04 3.94
N SER A 7 8.63 -19.92 3.46
CA SER A 7 7.66 -18.85 3.78
C SER A 7 7.14 -18.98 5.21
N GLN A 8 8.04 -19.07 6.19
CA GLN A 8 7.67 -19.16 7.59
C GLN A 8 7.29 -17.75 8.06
N LEU A 9 6.03 -17.40 7.82
CA LEU A 9 5.42 -16.18 8.35
C LEU A 9 5.45 -16.23 9.88
N THR A 10 6.06 -15.22 10.49
CA THR A 10 6.07 -15.01 11.94
C THR A 10 5.11 -13.87 12.30
N HIS A 11 4.69 -13.80 13.57
CA HIS A 11 3.85 -12.69 14.04
C HIS A 11 4.57 -11.33 13.90
N GLU A 12 5.90 -11.31 14.04
CA GLU A 12 6.71 -10.12 13.78
C GLU A 12 6.57 -9.63 12.33
N HIS A 13 6.59 -10.55 11.35
CA HIS A 13 6.34 -10.18 9.95
C HIS A 13 4.95 -9.56 9.75
N LEU A 14 3.92 -10.08 10.43
CA LEU A 14 2.59 -9.51 10.35
C LEU A 14 2.52 -8.12 11.01
N ARG A 15 3.20 -7.90 12.15
CA ARG A 15 3.30 -6.57 12.78
C ARG A 15 4.00 -5.55 11.88
N ASN A 16 5.04 -5.95 11.17
CA ASN A 16 5.71 -5.09 10.19
C ASN A 16 4.78 -4.73 9.03
N LEU A 17 3.98 -5.68 8.56
CA LEU A 17 2.98 -5.43 7.51
C LEU A 17 1.86 -4.49 7.99
N GLU A 18 1.38 -4.64 9.23
CA GLU A 18 0.42 -3.71 9.85
C GLU A 18 0.94 -2.28 9.81
N GLN A 19 2.21 -2.07 10.19
CA GLN A 19 2.84 -0.75 10.18
C GLN A 19 2.96 -0.19 8.76
N LEU A 20 3.43 -0.99 7.80
CA LEU A 20 3.60 -0.56 6.41
C LEU A 20 2.26 -0.21 5.75
N ALA A 21 1.20 -0.97 6.05
CA ALA A 21 -0.14 -0.73 5.52
C ALA A 21 -0.94 0.30 6.33
N GLN A 22 -0.38 0.83 7.42
CA GLN A 22 -1.06 1.71 8.38
C GLN A 22 -2.38 1.12 8.93
N LEU A 23 -2.38 -0.19 9.17
CA LEU A 23 -3.49 -0.91 9.76
C LEU A 23 -3.28 -1.07 11.26
N LYS A 24 -4.36 -0.90 12.04
CA LYS A 24 -4.39 -1.22 13.47
C LYS A 24 -5.30 -2.42 13.64
N LEU A 25 -4.72 -3.57 13.91
CA LEU A 25 -5.45 -4.81 14.19
C LEU A 25 -5.49 -5.04 15.70
N ASP A 26 -6.65 -5.43 16.21
CA ASP A 26 -6.72 -5.99 17.56
C ASP A 26 -6.11 -7.41 17.61
N GLU A 27 -5.96 -7.97 18.82
CA GLU A 27 -5.32 -9.28 18.98
C GLU A 27 -6.09 -10.43 18.30
N ASN A 28 -7.42 -10.35 18.23
CA ASN A 28 -8.22 -11.36 17.56
C ASN A 28 -8.10 -11.24 16.04
N GLU A 29 -8.17 -10.02 15.51
CA GLU A 29 -7.94 -9.71 14.11
C GLU A 29 -6.54 -10.10 13.66
N HIS A 30 -5.53 -9.87 14.50
CA HIS A 30 -4.14 -10.26 14.26
C HIS A 30 -4.02 -11.78 14.07
N GLU A 31 -4.57 -12.56 14.98
CA GLU A 31 -4.54 -14.03 14.92
C GLU A 31 -5.30 -14.59 13.72
N GLN A 32 -6.46 -14.00 13.38
CA GLN A 32 -7.23 -14.39 12.21
C GLN A 32 -6.47 -14.08 10.92
N CYS A 33 -5.95 -12.85 10.82
CA CYS A 33 -5.18 -12.39 9.66
C CYS A 33 -3.93 -13.25 9.47
N PHE A 34 -3.23 -13.60 10.55
CA PHE A 34 -2.06 -14.47 10.52
C PHE A 34 -2.37 -15.82 9.88
N LYS A 35 -3.45 -16.48 10.31
CA LYS A 35 -3.88 -17.77 9.74
C LYS A 35 -4.27 -17.65 8.27
N SER A 36 -5.03 -16.61 7.92
CA SER A 36 -5.43 -16.36 6.54
C SER A 36 -4.21 -16.11 5.65
N LEU A 37 -3.26 -15.30 6.10
CA LEU A 37 -2.06 -14.97 5.33
C LEU A 37 -1.18 -16.21 5.15
N GLN A 38 -1.01 -17.05 6.18
CA GLN A 38 -0.31 -18.33 6.03
C GLN A 38 -0.95 -19.24 4.98
N GLN A 39 -2.28 -19.32 4.94
CA GLN A 39 -2.97 -20.13 3.94
C GLN A 39 -2.79 -19.57 2.53
N ILE A 40 -2.88 -18.24 2.38
CA ILE A 40 -2.69 -17.56 1.10
C ILE A 40 -1.26 -17.78 0.58
N LEU A 41 -0.24 -17.61 1.43
CA LEU A 41 1.16 -17.81 1.03
C LEU A 41 1.43 -19.25 0.59
N LYS A 42 0.88 -20.24 1.29
CA LYS A 42 0.95 -21.66 0.86
C LYS A 42 0.34 -21.91 -0.51
N MET A 43 -0.72 -21.18 -0.87
CA MET A 43 -1.30 -21.28 -2.22
C MET A 43 -0.34 -20.69 -3.26
N PHE A 44 0.35 -19.60 -2.96
CA PHE A 44 1.31 -18.98 -3.87
C PHE A 44 2.57 -19.82 -4.08
N GLU A 45 3.00 -20.61 -3.08
CA GLU A 45 4.11 -21.57 -3.23
C GLU A 45 3.85 -22.61 -4.36
N LEU A 46 2.60 -22.84 -4.75
CA LEU A 46 2.28 -23.70 -5.90
C LEU A 46 2.78 -23.11 -7.22
N LEU A 47 2.88 -21.77 -7.32
CA LEU A 47 3.36 -21.09 -8.52
C LEU A 47 4.88 -21.28 -8.70
N ASP A 48 5.64 -21.47 -7.62
CA ASP A 48 7.09 -21.69 -7.67
C ASP A 48 7.45 -23.03 -8.33
N SER A 49 6.49 -23.95 -8.47
CA SER A 49 6.68 -25.22 -9.18
C SER A 49 6.73 -25.07 -10.70
N VAL A 50 6.35 -23.90 -11.23
CA VAL A 50 6.30 -23.63 -12.67
C VAL A 50 7.63 -23.04 -13.13
N ASP A 51 8.23 -23.61 -14.18
CA ASP A 51 9.44 -23.03 -14.79
C ASP A 51 9.10 -21.77 -15.58
N THR A 52 9.54 -20.62 -15.07
CA THR A 52 9.36 -19.32 -15.72
C THR A 52 10.67 -18.74 -16.27
N THR A 53 11.74 -19.54 -16.36
CA THR A 53 13.09 -19.05 -16.74
C THR A 53 13.12 -18.38 -18.12
N SER A 54 12.27 -18.84 -19.04
CA SER A 54 12.22 -18.35 -20.43
C SER A 54 10.99 -17.49 -20.72
N ILE A 55 10.29 -17.02 -19.69
CA ILE A 55 9.02 -16.27 -19.83
C ILE A 55 9.27 -14.82 -19.39
N ASP A 56 9.03 -13.87 -20.30
CA ASP A 56 9.02 -12.46 -19.97
C ASP A 56 7.78 -12.10 -19.12
N HIS A 57 7.97 -11.20 -18.16
CA HIS A 57 6.87 -10.71 -17.34
C HIS A 57 5.86 -9.95 -18.19
N LEU A 58 4.57 -10.28 -18.06
CA LEU A 58 3.51 -9.51 -18.70
C LEU A 58 3.28 -8.23 -17.89
N SER A 59 3.78 -7.10 -18.39
CA SER A 59 3.36 -5.79 -17.86
C SER A 59 1.88 -5.55 -18.22
N ILE A 60 1.10 -5.07 -17.25
CA ILE A 60 -0.35 -4.80 -17.38
C ILE A 60 -0.61 -3.66 -18.40
N GLN A 61 0.41 -2.94 -18.85
CA GLN A 61 0.25 -2.04 -20.00
C GLN A 61 0.08 -2.87 -21.29
N PRO A 62 -1.08 -2.77 -21.97
CA PRO A 62 -1.26 -3.44 -23.24
C PRO A 62 -0.17 -2.98 -24.20
N GLN A 63 0.42 -3.98 -24.83
CA GLN A 63 1.57 -3.86 -25.70
C GLN A 63 1.30 -2.78 -26.76
N CYS A 64 2.22 -1.83 -26.89
CA CYS A 64 2.16 -0.66 -27.79
C CYS A 64 1.32 0.55 -27.32
N SER A 65 1.37 0.90 -26.03
CA SER A 65 1.02 2.27 -25.64
C SER A 65 2.26 3.17 -25.79
N ILE A 66 2.32 3.93 -26.89
CA ILE A 66 3.23 5.09 -27.02
C ILE A 66 3.02 5.94 -25.77
N GLU A 67 4.09 6.36 -25.10
CA GLU A 67 4.02 7.16 -23.86
C GLU A 67 2.92 8.23 -23.97
N SER A 68 1.95 8.18 -23.06
CA SER A 68 0.84 9.12 -23.07
C SER A 68 1.33 10.47 -22.55
N LEU A 69 1.70 11.36 -23.46
CA LEU A 69 2.10 12.72 -23.12
C LEU A 69 0.85 13.58 -22.92
N ARG A 70 0.75 14.18 -21.73
CA ARG A 70 -0.25 15.24 -21.44
C ARG A 70 0.26 16.57 -22.03
N PRO A 71 -0.56 17.33 -22.77
CA PRO A 71 -0.18 18.66 -23.23
C PRO A 71 0.06 19.60 -22.04
N ASP A 72 1.02 20.51 -22.17
CA ASP A 72 1.30 21.54 -21.18
C ASP A 72 0.31 22.70 -21.33
N THR A 73 -0.92 22.47 -20.90
CA THR A 73 -2.01 23.45 -20.94
C THR A 73 -2.65 23.60 -19.56
N SER A 74 -2.98 24.83 -19.18
CA SER A 74 -3.68 25.10 -17.92
C SER A 74 -5.16 24.74 -18.05
N SER A 75 -5.65 23.88 -17.17
CA SER A 75 -7.08 23.65 -16.96
C SER A 75 -7.44 24.19 -15.58
N THR A 76 -7.81 25.46 -15.50
CA THR A 76 -8.17 26.10 -14.22
C THR A 76 -9.64 25.90 -13.95
N GLN A 77 -9.97 24.86 -13.19
CA GLN A 77 -11.30 24.68 -12.63
C GLN A 77 -11.20 24.67 -11.10
N ASP A 78 -11.99 25.52 -10.45
CA ASP A 78 -12.05 25.55 -9.00
C ASP A 78 -12.88 24.37 -8.48
N HIS A 79 -12.21 23.39 -7.90
CA HIS A 79 -12.82 22.21 -7.30
C HIS A 79 -12.94 22.32 -5.77
N THR A 80 -12.56 23.45 -5.18
CA THR A 80 -12.60 23.69 -3.73
C THR A 80 -13.96 23.36 -3.11
N PRO A 81 -15.13 23.81 -3.63
CA PRO A 81 -16.41 23.52 -2.99
C PRO A 81 -16.73 22.02 -2.96
N THR A 82 -16.36 21.28 -4.00
CA THR A 82 -16.56 19.83 -4.07
C THR A 82 -15.62 19.09 -3.11
N LEU A 83 -14.36 19.55 -3.02
CA LEU A 83 -13.36 18.94 -2.14
C LEU A 83 -13.65 19.21 -0.67
N GLN A 84 -14.21 20.37 -0.32
CA GLN A 84 -14.64 20.69 1.04
C GLN A 84 -15.76 19.75 1.52
N GLN A 85 -16.71 19.41 0.63
CA GLN A 85 -17.84 18.55 0.98
C GLN A 85 -17.44 17.12 1.36
N CYS A 86 -16.37 16.58 0.77
CA CYS A 86 -15.88 15.23 1.08
C CYS A 86 -14.76 15.21 2.13
N CYS A 87 -14.27 16.37 2.58
CA CYS A 87 -13.19 16.46 3.53
C CYS A 87 -13.70 16.24 4.98
N PRO A 88 -13.16 15.27 5.74
CA PRO A 88 -13.61 15.02 7.10
C PRO A 88 -13.39 16.19 8.06
N HIS A 89 -12.28 16.92 7.89
CA HIS A 89 -11.92 18.06 8.75
C HIS A 89 -11.32 19.18 7.90
N PHE A 90 -12.12 20.20 7.61
CA PHE A 90 -11.71 21.36 6.82
C PHE A 90 -11.83 22.64 7.65
N ASN A 91 -10.82 23.51 7.57
CA ASN A 91 -10.84 24.82 8.19
C ASN A 91 -11.23 25.89 7.16
N GLU A 92 -12.44 26.43 7.31
CA GLU A 92 -12.96 27.46 6.40
C GLU A 92 -12.19 28.79 6.45
N THR A 93 -11.55 29.11 7.58
CA THR A 93 -10.80 30.35 7.77
C THR A 93 -9.44 30.28 7.09
N THR A 94 -8.71 29.17 7.27
CA THR A 94 -7.37 29.00 6.67
C THR A 94 -7.40 28.31 5.31
N GLN A 95 -8.57 27.83 4.86
CA GLN A 95 -8.74 27.05 3.64
C GLN A 95 -7.84 25.79 3.58
N HIS A 96 -7.64 25.13 4.73
CA HIS A 96 -6.75 23.98 4.86
C HIS A 96 -7.46 22.75 5.39
N ILE A 97 -6.96 21.57 5.01
CA ILE A 97 -7.33 20.29 5.63
C ILE A 97 -6.64 20.20 6.98
N LEU A 98 -7.40 19.85 8.01
CA LEU A 98 -6.88 19.66 9.36
C LEU A 98 -6.52 18.18 9.56
N VAL A 99 -5.25 17.94 9.85
CA VAL A 99 -4.72 16.63 10.26
C VAL A 99 -3.90 16.80 11.53
N PRO A 100 -3.76 15.74 12.35
CA PRO A 100 -2.79 15.74 13.44
C PRO A 100 -1.41 16.15 12.92
N GLN A 101 -0.70 16.97 13.69
CA GLN A 101 0.64 17.38 13.34
C GLN A 101 1.54 16.14 13.20
N VAL A 102 2.35 16.12 12.14
CA VAL A 102 3.40 15.11 11.98
C VAL A 102 4.46 15.40 13.04
N ILE A 103 4.65 14.46 13.97
CA ILE A 103 5.69 14.51 15.00
C ILE A 103 6.68 13.40 14.64
N ASP A 104 7.95 13.73 14.51
CA ASP A 104 9.00 12.73 14.28
C ASP A 104 9.25 11.95 15.57
N SER A 105 9.18 10.62 15.50
CA SER A 105 9.36 9.69 16.65
C SER A 105 10.78 9.67 17.24
N THR A 106 11.68 10.57 16.81
CA THR A 106 13.09 10.65 17.22
C THR A 106 13.39 11.74 18.26
N SER A 107 12.37 12.40 18.81
CA SER A 107 12.56 13.58 19.68
C SER A 107 12.43 13.34 21.19
N ASP A 108 12.25 12.09 21.63
CA ASP A 108 12.20 11.72 23.07
C ASP A 108 13.45 10.92 23.48
N GLU A 109 14.61 11.58 23.49
CA GLU A 109 15.72 11.22 24.39
C GLU A 109 16.13 12.48 25.16
N GLY A 110 15.57 12.62 26.37
CA GLY A 110 15.93 13.61 27.38
C GLY A 110 16.03 12.95 28.75
#